data_AF-A0A7V8XZ32-F1
#
_entry.id   AF-A0A7V8XZ32-F1
#
_cell.length_a   1.000
_cell.length_b   1.000
_cell.length_c   1.000
_cell.angle_alpha   90.00
_cell.angle_beta   90.00
_cell.angle_gamma   90.00
#
_symmetry.space_group_name_H-M   'P 1'
#
loop_
_entity.id
_entity.type
_entity.pdbx_description
1 polymer ?
#
loop_
_entity_poly.entity_id
_entity_poly.type
_entity_poly.pdbx_seq_one_letter_code
_entity_poly.pdbx_strand_id
1 'polypeptide(L)'
;MRFSDGRYTGFGYGDFLLGLASAQRLTLFHEPDLYSDGWQTYIQDSWRAAPSLTVNFGLRYERFSPMFDRNGELTNIDPATGQILTASTSGSVYERTLIHPDTNDFAPRVGIAWTMKPKIVLRGGYGVFYQQTDRYGSESQLGLNLPQLVDASISADSASQAPAFTFAQGFTSLAPANVAKSVVQWRIQDPNQDTPIVHQFSFGPEIQLPGNTVVCSRVRREPNPAWPPAA
;
A
#
# COMPACT_ATOMS: atom_id res chain seq x y z
N MET A 1 24.27 9.84 13.56
CA MET A 1 25.46 9.71 14.43
C MET A 1 25.01 9.49 15.86
N ARG A 2 25.82 8.85 16.73
CA ARG A 2 25.53 8.68 18.16
C ARG A 2 26.70 9.24 18.97
N PHE A 3 26.38 10.09 19.96
CA PHE A 3 27.34 10.65 20.91
C PHE A 3 26.90 10.41 22.37
N SER A 4 25.63 10.08 22.59
CA SER A 4 25.00 10.07 23.92
C SER A 4 25.56 9.04 24.91
N ASP A 5 26.32 8.06 24.44
CA ASP A 5 26.97 7.04 25.28
C ASP A 5 28.31 7.50 25.86
N GLY A 6 28.84 8.68 25.46
CA GLY A 6 30.08 9.24 26.01
C GLY A 6 31.26 8.28 25.93
N ARG A 7 31.31 7.47 24.87
CA ARG A 7 32.22 6.34 24.69
C ARG A 7 33.69 6.73 24.83
N TYR A 8 34.09 7.90 24.35
CA TYR A 8 35.50 8.27 24.25
C TYR A 8 35.97 9.17 25.39
N THR A 9 35.11 10.11 25.81
CA THR A 9 35.44 11.10 26.84
C THR A 9 34.76 10.86 28.19
N GLY A 10 33.88 9.85 28.29
CA GLY A 10 33.02 9.61 29.44
C GLY A 10 31.76 10.49 29.49
N PHE A 11 31.63 11.47 28.57
CA PHE A 11 30.49 12.38 28.50
C PHE A 11 30.05 12.60 27.05
N GLY A 12 28.76 12.40 26.76
CA GLY A 12 28.30 12.52 25.37
C GLY A 12 28.45 13.91 24.75
N TYR A 13 28.45 14.96 25.58
CA TYR A 13 28.76 16.32 25.13
C TYR A 13 30.25 16.49 24.74
N GLY A 14 31.16 15.84 25.47
CA GLY A 14 32.59 15.84 25.14
C GLY A 14 32.85 15.13 23.81
N ASP A 15 32.22 13.97 23.61
CA ASP A 15 32.28 13.24 22.34
C ASP A 15 31.71 14.08 21.19
N PHE A 16 30.61 14.81 21.41
CA PHE A 16 30.06 15.72 20.38
C PHE A 16 31.02 16.87 20.05
N LEU A 17 31.60 17.55 21.05
CA LEU A 17 32.51 18.68 20.82
C LEU A 17 33.79 18.26 20.10
N LEU A 18 34.32 17.07 20.41
CA LEU A 18 35.48 16.50 19.72
C LEU A 18 35.09 15.81 18.40
N GLY A 19 33.79 15.70 18.11
CA GLY A 19 33.24 15.02 16.95
C GLY A 19 33.44 13.51 16.95
N LEU A 20 33.67 12.87 18.09
CA LEU A 20 33.95 11.43 18.21
C LEU A 20 32.65 10.63 18.30
N ALA A 21 32.01 10.41 17.16
CA ALA A 21 30.77 9.65 17.13
C ALA A 21 31.03 8.15 17.29
N SER A 22 30.21 7.58 18.13
CA SER A 22 30.25 6.21 18.60
C SER A 22 29.55 5.26 17.58
N ALA A 23 28.57 5.79 16.85
CA ALA A 23 27.96 5.14 15.69
C ALA A 23 27.62 6.15 14.58
N GLN A 24 27.63 5.71 13.33
CA GLN A 24 27.01 6.40 12.19
C GLN A 24 25.98 5.48 11.52
N ARG A 25 24.92 6.09 10.99
CA ARG A 25 23.87 5.40 10.23
C ARG A 25 23.67 6.15 8.94
N LEU A 26 23.62 5.40 7.86
CA LEU A 26 23.52 5.89 6.49
C LEU A 26 22.54 4.99 5.76
N THR A 27 21.75 5.59 4.89
CA THR A 27 20.84 4.90 3.98
C THR A 27 21.25 5.28 2.58
N LEU A 28 21.47 4.30 1.70
CA LEU A 28 21.66 4.60 0.29
C LEU A 28 20.39 5.26 -0.24
N PHE A 29 20.54 6.35 -0.99
CA PHE A 29 19.40 6.95 -1.65
C PHE A 29 18.98 6.07 -2.83
N HIS A 30 17.72 5.63 -2.82
CA HIS A 30 17.09 4.97 -3.94
C HIS A 30 15.66 5.53 -4.07
N GLU A 31 15.28 5.82 -5.30
CA GLU A 31 13.96 6.35 -5.64
C GLU A 31 13.30 5.36 -6.62
N PRO A 32 12.34 4.54 -6.15
CA PRO A 32 11.62 3.60 -7.00
C PRO A 32 10.76 4.32 -8.05
N ASP A 33 10.92 3.94 -9.31
CA ASP A 33 10.18 4.48 -10.45
C ASP A 33 9.00 3.54 -10.76
N LEU A 34 7.97 3.59 -9.91
CA LEU A 34 6.84 2.65 -9.96
C LEU A 34 5.71 3.09 -10.91
N TYR A 35 5.25 2.17 -11.73
CA TYR A 35 4.15 2.34 -12.70
C TYR A 35 3.15 1.19 -12.59
N SER A 36 1.90 1.46 -12.97
CA SER A 36 0.85 0.45 -13.15
C SER A 36 0.10 0.79 -14.43
N ASP A 37 -0.18 -0.23 -15.26
CA ASP A 37 -1.08 -0.09 -16.40
C ASP A 37 -2.49 -0.51 -16.02
N GLY A 38 -3.49 0.22 -16.49
CA GLY A 38 -4.88 -0.03 -16.12
C GLY A 38 -5.82 0.24 -17.26
N TRP A 39 -6.83 -0.61 -17.39
CA TRP A 39 -7.99 -0.35 -18.24
C TRP A 39 -9.27 -0.66 -17.49
N GLN A 40 -10.29 0.14 -17.79
CA GLN A 40 -11.59 0.03 -17.15
C GLN A 40 -12.66 0.17 -18.21
N THR A 41 -13.65 -0.71 -18.18
CA THR A 41 -14.82 -0.64 -19.05
C THR A 41 -16.07 -0.61 -18.20
N TYR A 42 -17.11 0.05 -18.69
CA TYR A 42 -18.37 0.12 -17.97
C TYR A 42 -19.56 0.02 -18.92
N ILE A 43 -20.60 -0.62 -18.45
CA ILE A 43 -21.93 -0.63 -19.06
C ILE A 43 -22.95 -0.32 -17.97
N GLN A 44 -23.92 0.52 -18.29
CA GLN A 44 -24.98 0.89 -17.37
C GLN A 44 -26.28 1.15 -18.12
N ASP A 45 -27.38 0.75 -17.52
CA ASP A 45 -28.72 1.02 -18.02
C ASP A 45 -29.67 1.45 -16.88
N SER A 46 -30.73 2.14 -17.25
CA SER A 46 -31.78 2.63 -16.35
C SER A 46 -33.14 2.21 -16.88
N TRP A 47 -33.71 1.19 -16.26
CA TRP A 47 -34.97 0.61 -16.68
C TRP A 47 -36.13 1.11 -15.81
N ARG A 48 -37.09 1.78 -16.43
CA ARG A 48 -38.39 2.08 -15.82
C ARG A 48 -39.31 0.85 -15.97
N ALA A 49 -39.18 -0.09 -15.04
CA ALA A 49 -39.97 -1.33 -15.03
C ALA A 49 -41.48 -1.08 -14.85
N ALA A 50 -41.85 0.02 -14.17
CA ALA A 50 -43.23 0.49 -14.04
C ALA A 50 -43.25 2.02 -13.86
N PRO A 51 -44.40 2.71 -14.00
CA PRO A 51 -44.48 4.16 -13.77
C PRO A 51 -43.91 4.61 -12.42
N SER A 52 -44.03 3.76 -11.39
CA SER A 52 -43.54 3.98 -10.03
C SER A 52 -42.21 3.31 -9.71
N LEU A 53 -41.66 2.46 -10.58
CA LEU A 53 -40.47 1.65 -10.30
C LEU A 53 -39.39 1.89 -11.34
N THR A 54 -38.24 2.35 -10.88
CA THR A 54 -37.02 2.49 -11.68
C THR A 54 -35.93 1.60 -11.08
N VAL A 55 -35.27 0.83 -11.93
CA VAL A 55 -34.12 0.00 -11.59
C VAL A 55 -32.94 0.50 -12.41
N ASN A 56 -31.85 0.84 -11.74
CA ASN A 56 -30.57 1.15 -12.36
C ASN A 56 -29.66 -0.04 -12.15
N PHE A 57 -29.01 -0.50 -13.19
CA PHE A 57 -28.01 -1.56 -13.07
C PHE A 57 -26.81 -1.22 -13.95
N GLY A 58 -25.65 -1.59 -13.47
CA GLY A 58 -24.40 -1.38 -14.19
C GLY A 58 -23.37 -2.42 -13.79
N LEU A 59 -22.44 -2.64 -14.69
CA LEU A 59 -21.28 -3.48 -14.47
C LEU A 59 -20.06 -2.69 -14.94
N ARG A 60 -19.06 -2.63 -14.07
CA ARG A 60 -17.75 -2.11 -14.42
C ARG A 60 -16.75 -3.24 -14.30
N TYR A 61 -15.92 -3.40 -15.32
CA TYR A 61 -14.77 -4.29 -15.25
C TYR A 61 -13.53 -3.43 -15.12
N GLU A 62 -12.67 -3.79 -14.18
CA GLU A 62 -11.41 -3.12 -13.92
C GLU A 62 -10.28 -4.13 -14.10
N ARG A 63 -9.18 -3.71 -14.73
CA ARG A 63 -7.97 -4.52 -14.75
C ARG A 63 -6.78 -3.60 -14.65
N PHE A 64 -6.12 -3.65 -13.52
CA PHE A 64 -4.85 -2.97 -13.29
C PHE A 64 -3.74 -4.01 -13.14
N SER A 65 -2.57 -3.70 -13.65
CA SER A 65 -1.38 -4.47 -13.33
C SER A 65 -0.97 -4.16 -11.89
N PRO A 66 -0.34 -5.13 -11.20
CA PRO A 66 0.48 -4.80 -10.05
C PRO A 66 1.55 -3.77 -10.44
N MET A 67 2.07 -3.05 -9.45
CA MET A 67 3.11 -2.05 -9.70
C MET A 67 4.39 -2.73 -10.20
N PHE A 68 4.98 -2.18 -11.26
CA PHE A 68 6.31 -2.56 -11.74
C PHE A 68 7.24 -1.35 -11.66
N ASP A 69 8.52 -1.60 -11.46
CA ASP A 69 9.55 -0.57 -11.56
C ASP A 69 10.01 -0.42 -13.02
N ARG A 70 10.27 0.82 -13.48
CA ARG A 70 10.74 1.08 -14.86
C ARG A 70 12.01 0.31 -15.21
N ASN A 71 12.92 0.15 -14.25
CA ASN A 71 14.22 -0.49 -14.42
C ASN A 71 14.22 -1.96 -13.96
N GLY A 72 13.06 -2.50 -13.58
CA GLY A 72 12.96 -3.86 -13.03
C GLY A 72 13.59 -3.98 -11.64
N GLU A 73 13.72 -2.86 -10.91
CA GLU A 73 14.38 -2.79 -9.61
C GLU A 73 13.41 -3.18 -8.47
N LEU A 74 12.76 -4.33 -8.59
CA LEU A 74 11.96 -4.91 -7.52
C LEU A 74 12.58 -6.22 -7.04
N THR A 75 12.61 -6.41 -5.73
CA THR A 75 13.02 -7.67 -5.13
C THR A 75 11.93 -8.15 -4.20
N ASN A 76 11.56 -9.44 -4.27
CA ASN A 76 10.65 -10.10 -3.34
C ASN A 76 11.35 -11.33 -2.76
N ILE A 77 10.80 -11.89 -1.68
CA ILE A 77 11.31 -13.11 -1.05
C ILE A 77 10.18 -14.10 -0.86
N ASP A 78 10.42 -15.36 -1.22
CA ASP A 78 9.58 -16.46 -0.80
C ASP A 78 9.88 -16.80 0.68
N PRO A 79 8.94 -16.56 1.61
CA PRO A 79 9.18 -16.81 3.03
C PRO A 79 9.29 -18.30 3.37
N ALA A 80 8.78 -19.20 2.53
CA ALA A 80 8.84 -20.65 2.76
C ALA A 80 10.21 -21.23 2.39
N THR A 81 10.83 -20.74 1.31
CA THR A 81 12.10 -21.26 0.80
C THR A 81 13.30 -20.34 1.07
N GLY A 82 13.06 -19.07 1.39
CA GLY A 82 14.08 -18.04 1.46
C GLY A 82 14.63 -17.61 0.10
N GLN A 83 14.00 -18.02 -0.99
CA GLN A 83 14.42 -17.65 -2.34
C GLN A 83 14.22 -16.15 -2.58
N ILE A 84 15.27 -15.49 -3.05
CA ILE A 84 15.22 -14.10 -3.51
C ILE A 84 14.75 -14.08 -4.96
N LEU A 85 13.71 -13.31 -5.24
CA LEU A 85 13.12 -13.10 -6.55
C LEU A 85 13.39 -11.66 -6.97
N THR A 86 13.90 -11.45 -8.18
CA THR A 86 14.18 -10.11 -8.73
C THR A 86 13.37 -9.91 -10.00
N ALA A 87 12.75 -8.74 -10.15
CA ALA A 87 12.01 -8.42 -11.35
C ALA A 87 12.94 -8.24 -12.55
N SER A 88 12.34 -8.38 -13.73
CA SER A 88 12.94 -8.11 -15.04
C SER A 88 12.35 -6.83 -15.61
N THR A 89 13.11 -6.12 -16.46
CA THR A 89 12.60 -4.98 -17.23
C THR A 89 11.58 -5.39 -18.30
N SER A 90 11.62 -6.65 -18.72
CA SER A 90 10.82 -7.20 -19.83
C SER A 90 10.33 -8.62 -19.53
N GLY A 91 9.36 -9.08 -20.31
CA GLY A 91 8.71 -10.38 -20.11
C GLY A 91 7.24 -10.25 -19.72
N SER A 92 6.73 -11.29 -19.09
CA SER A 92 5.37 -11.36 -18.56
C SER A 92 5.12 -10.32 -17.46
N VAL A 93 3.84 -10.09 -17.12
CA VAL A 93 3.47 -9.20 -16.01
C VAL A 93 4.15 -9.66 -14.71
N TYR A 94 4.09 -10.96 -14.40
CA TYR A 94 4.70 -11.53 -13.20
C TYR A 94 6.22 -11.31 -13.15
N GLU A 95 6.94 -11.52 -14.26
CA GLU A 95 8.40 -11.29 -14.28
C GLU A 95 8.77 -9.84 -14.00
N ARG A 96 7.89 -8.88 -14.32
CA ARG A 96 8.13 -7.44 -14.14
C ARG A 96 7.64 -6.90 -12.78
N THR A 97 6.69 -7.58 -12.13
CA THR A 97 6.05 -7.12 -10.88
C THR A 97 6.32 -8.01 -9.68
N LEU A 98 6.71 -9.27 -9.89
CA LEU A 98 6.78 -10.35 -8.90
C LEU A 98 5.43 -10.71 -8.26
N ILE A 99 4.33 -10.30 -8.88
CA ILE A 99 2.95 -10.48 -8.42
C ILE A 99 2.10 -10.92 -9.63
N HIS A 100 1.30 -11.95 -9.45
CA HIS A 100 0.36 -12.41 -10.47
C HIS A 100 -0.75 -11.36 -10.66
N PRO A 101 -1.05 -10.97 -11.91
CA PRO A 101 -2.11 -10.01 -12.15
C PRO A 101 -3.48 -10.59 -11.79
N ASP A 102 -4.22 -9.88 -10.94
CA ASP A 102 -5.64 -10.14 -10.77
C ASP A 102 -6.40 -9.63 -12.01
N THR A 103 -7.33 -10.45 -12.50
CA THR A 103 -8.12 -10.16 -13.70
C THR A 103 -9.61 -10.35 -13.47
N ASN A 104 -10.04 -10.55 -12.22
CA ASN A 104 -11.41 -10.92 -11.88
C ASN A 104 -12.23 -9.75 -11.29
N ASP A 105 -11.77 -8.50 -11.45
CA ASP A 105 -12.40 -7.32 -10.84
C ASP A 105 -13.69 -6.86 -11.55
N PHE A 106 -14.77 -7.59 -11.31
CA PHE A 106 -16.12 -7.24 -11.75
C PHE A 106 -16.86 -6.48 -10.66
N ALA A 107 -17.12 -5.20 -10.89
CA ALA A 107 -17.79 -4.28 -9.98
C ALA A 107 -19.27 -4.05 -10.38
N PRO A 108 -20.20 -4.97 -10.06
CA PRO A 108 -21.63 -4.78 -10.30
C PRO A 108 -22.18 -3.69 -9.38
N ARG A 109 -23.17 -2.97 -9.91
CA ARG A 109 -23.91 -1.92 -9.19
C ARG A 109 -25.38 -2.05 -9.55
N VAL A 110 -26.24 -2.04 -8.53
CA VAL A 110 -27.68 -2.07 -8.68
C VAL A 110 -28.31 -1.05 -7.77
N GLY A 111 -29.31 -0.34 -8.27
CA GLY A 111 -30.08 0.66 -7.55
C GLY A 111 -31.56 0.53 -7.87
N ILE A 112 -32.41 0.73 -6.87
CA ILE A 112 -33.86 0.69 -7.01
C ILE A 112 -34.42 2.00 -6.47
N ALA A 113 -35.32 2.61 -7.22
CA ALA A 113 -36.16 3.71 -6.77
C ALA A 113 -37.62 3.34 -7.00
N TRP A 114 -38.37 3.24 -5.90
CA TRP A 114 -39.76 2.81 -5.92
C TRP A 114 -40.66 3.82 -5.22
N THR A 115 -41.55 4.44 -5.99
CA THR A 115 -42.65 5.26 -5.48
C THR A 115 -43.75 4.34 -4.96
N MET A 116 -43.66 3.93 -3.70
CA MET A 116 -44.66 3.07 -3.05
C MET A 116 -46.02 3.75 -2.93
N LYS A 117 -46.01 5.06 -2.64
CA LYS A 117 -47.18 5.94 -2.54
C LYS A 117 -46.81 7.32 -3.09
N PRO A 118 -47.76 8.18 -3.48
CA PRO A 118 -47.45 9.50 -4.05
C PRO A 118 -46.49 10.38 -3.21
N LYS A 119 -46.44 10.15 -1.90
CA LYS A 119 -45.60 10.90 -0.94
C LYS A 119 -44.48 10.05 -0.33
N ILE A 120 -44.29 8.81 -0.78
CA ILE A 120 -43.30 7.87 -0.20
C ILE A 120 -42.51 7.23 -1.33
N VAL A 121 -41.21 7.52 -1.37
CA VAL A 121 -40.25 6.90 -2.27
C VAL A 121 -39.27 6.07 -1.45
N LEU A 122 -39.10 4.81 -1.80
CA LEU A 122 -38.03 3.99 -1.28
C LEU A 122 -36.86 4.01 -2.26
N ARG A 123 -35.66 4.20 -1.73
CA ARG A 123 -34.42 4.10 -2.50
C ARG A 123 -33.52 3.06 -1.85
N GLY A 124 -32.93 2.22 -2.66
CA GLY A 124 -31.95 1.24 -2.21
C GLY A 124 -30.91 1.01 -3.27
N GLY A 125 -29.75 0.51 -2.87
CA GLY A 125 -28.70 0.15 -3.80
C GLY A 125 -27.59 -0.67 -3.17
N TYR A 126 -26.93 -1.43 -4.03
CA TYR A 126 -25.78 -2.27 -3.72
C TYR A 126 -24.71 -2.05 -4.79
N GLY A 127 -23.45 -2.02 -4.38
CA GLY A 127 -22.34 -1.96 -5.30
C GLY A 127 -21.10 -2.63 -4.74
N VAL A 128 -20.30 -3.19 -5.64
CA VAL A 128 -18.95 -3.68 -5.38
C VAL A 128 -17.94 -2.64 -5.89
N PHE A 129 -16.87 -2.43 -5.12
CA PHE A 129 -15.80 -1.49 -5.44
C PHE A 129 -14.46 -2.14 -5.12
N TYR A 130 -13.51 -2.03 -6.06
CA TYR A 130 -12.15 -2.53 -5.89
C TYR A 130 -11.20 -1.38 -5.57
N GLN A 131 -10.23 -1.64 -4.71
CA GLN A 131 -9.16 -0.71 -4.40
C GLN A 131 -7.92 -1.06 -5.23
N GLN A 132 -7.81 -0.43 -6.39
CA GLN A 132 -6.77 -0.71 -7.40
C GLN A 132 -5.39 -0.13 -7.04
N THR A 133 -5.35 0.82 -6.11
CA THR A 133 -4.10 1.43 -5.68
C THR A 133 -4.16 1.64 -4.19
N ASP A 134 -3.37 0.83 -3.49
CA ASP A 134 -3.04 1.09 -2.11
C ASP A 134 -1.86 2.04 -2.08
N ARG A 135 -2.01 3.13 -1.33
CA ARG A 135 -0.86 3.98 -1.03
C ARG A 135 0.01 3.23 -0.03
N TYR A 136 0.89 2.38 -0.54
CA TYR A 136 1.89 1.71 0.27
C TYR A 136 2.78 2.75 0.96
N GLY A 137 2.99 2.59 2.26
CA GLY A 137 4.13 3.19 2.93
C GLY A 137 5.42 2.63 2.34
N SER A 138 6.53 3.34 2.54
CA SER A 138 7.86 2.85 2.16
C SER A 138 8.16 1.45 2.73
N GLU A 139 7.50 1.09 3.82
CA GLU A 139 7.60 -0.18 4.55
C GLU A 139 7.11 -1.40 3.76
N SER A 140 6.35 -1.22 2.66
CA SER A 140 5.80 -2.33 1.86
C SER A 140 6.19 -2.32 0.39
N GLN A 141 7.10 -1.42 -0.02
CA GLN A 141 7.55 -1.30 -1.41
C GLN A 141 8.68 -2.28 -1.74
N LEU A 142 8.45 -3.20 -2.67
CA LEU A 142 9.47 -4.17 -3.12
C LEU A 142 10.72 -3.51 -3.72
N GLY A 143 10.61 -2.29 -4.27
CA GLY A 143 11.76 -1.53 -4.78
C GLY A 143 12.69 -0.98 -3.69
N LEU A 144 12.29 -1.08 -2.42
CA LEU A 144 13.14 -0.72 -1.29
C LEU A 144 13.80 -1.93 -0.63
N ASN A 145 13.69 -3.11 -1.24
CA ASN A 145 14.49 -4.25 -0.82
C ASN A 145 15.92 -4.16 -1.33
N LEU A 146 16.77 -5.07 -0.85
CA LEU A 146 18.10 -5.22 -1.40
C LEU A 146 18.03 -5.74 -2.86
N PRO A 147 18.97 -5.34 -3.72
CA PRO A 147 20.15 -4.49 -3.44
C PRO A 147 19.90 -2.96 -3.52
N GLN A 148 18.67 -2.52 -3.79
CA GLN A 148 18.36 -1.12 -4.11
C GLN A 148 18.56 -0.17 -2.92
N LEU A 149 17.89 -0.46 -1.80
CA LEU A 149 17.97 0.34 -0.58
C LEU A 149 18.72 -0.44 0.50
N VAL A 150 19.81 0.14 1.00
CA VAL A 150 20.61 -0.44 2.09
C VAL A 150 20.66 0.54 3.24
N ASP A 151 20.13 0.13 4.38
CA ASP A 151 20.41 0.76 5.68
C ASP A 151 21.67 0.13 6.27
N ALA A 152 22.66 0.96 6.53
CA ALA A 152 23.92 0.52 7.13
C ALA A 152 24.20 1.30 8.42
N SER A 153 24.77 0.59 9.38
CA SER A 153 25.17 1.12 10.67
C SER A 153 26.59 0.69 10.94
N ILE A 154 27.48 1.68 11.07
CA ILE A 154 28.84 1.46 11.53
C ILE A 154 28.87 1.90 12.99
N SER A 155 29.23 0.98 13.87
CA SER A 155 29.30 1.22 15.30
C SER A 155 30.66 0.75 15.80
N ALA A 156 31.23 1.50 16.73
CA ALA A 156 32.21 0.92 17.63
C ALA A 156 31.47 0.38 18.88
N ASP A 157 31.90 -0.72 19.44
CA ASP A 157 31.29 -1.39 20.58
C ASP A 157 32.03 -1.06 21.89
N SER A 158 33.23 -0.47 21.80
CA SER A 158 34.05 -0.07 22.94
C SER A 158 34.81 1.23 22.69
N ALA A 159 35.34 1.82 23.77
CA ALA A 159 36.22 3.00 23.72
C ALA A 159 37.60 2.71 23.09
N SER A 160 38.00 1.43 23.03
CA SER A 160 39.27 1.00 22.43
C SER A 160 39.21 0.92 20.90
N GLN A 161 38.00 0.86 20.32
CA GLN A 161 37.80 0.89 18.87
C GLN A 161 37.76 2.34 18.38
N ALA A 162 38.25 2.57 17.16
CA ALA A 162 38.20 3.89 16.53
C ALA A 162 36.74 4.42 16.47
N PRO A 163 36.52 5.74 16.62
CA PRO A 163 35.22 6.36 16.38
C PRO A 163 34.60 5.92 15.07
N ALA A 164 33.32 5.57 15.11
CA ALA A 164 32.59 5.18 13.92
C ALA A 164 32.47 6.36 12.95
N PHE A 165 32.46 7.60 13.43
CA PHE A 165 32.49 8.81 12.60
C PHE A 165 33.29 9.90 13.32
N THR A 166 34.03 10.72 12.57
CA THR A 166 34.63 11.96 13.10
C THR A 166 34.29 13.18 12.26
N PHE A 167 34.15 14.36 12.87
CA PHE A 167 33.96 15.59 12.09
C PHE A 167 35.12 15.89 11.13
N ALA A 168 36.33 15.45 11.49
CA ALA A 168 37.52 15.63 10.65
C ALA A 168 37.51 14.73 9.40
N GLN A 169 36.96 13.52 9.49
CA GLN A 169 36.98 12.52 8.41
C GLN A 169 35.63 12.40 7.68
N GLY A 170 34.56 12.92 8.26
CA GLY A 170 33.21 12.81 7.71
C GLY A 170 32.63 11.40 7.80
N PHE A 171 31.64 11.13 6.97
CA PHE A 171 30.99 9.82 6.86
C PHE A 171 31.89 8.81 6.15
N THR A 172 31.92 7.59 6.67
CA THR A 172 32.62 6.48 6.02
C THR A 172 31.74 5.92 4.92
N SER A 173 32.31 5.68 3.74
CA SER A 173 31.56 5.08 2.64
C SER A 173 30.99 3.71 3.01
N LEU A 174 29.79 3.42 2.52
CA LEU A 174 29.16 2.13 2.69
C LEU A 174 29.86 1.05 1.88
N ALA A 175 30.03 -0.12 2.48
CA ALA A 175 30.58 -1.32 1.85
C ALA A 175 29.81 -2.54 2.37
N PRO A 176 29.62 -3.61 1.59
CA PRO A 176 28.87 -4.77 2.06
C PRO A 176 29.36 -5.37 3.40
N ALA A 177 30.65 -5.21 3.72
CA ALA A 177 31.25 -5.63 4.99
C ALA A 177 30.81 -4.82 6.22
N ASN A 178 30.28 -3.61 6.02
CA ASN A 178 29.84 -2.70 7.10
C ASN A 178 28.32 -2.53 7.17
N VAL A 179 27.57 -3.36 6.44
CA VAL A 179 26.11 -3.49 6.55
C VAL A 179 25.78 -4.41 7.72
N ALA A 180 25.09 -3.87 8.71
CA ALA A 180 24.62 -4.64 9.85
C ALA A 180 23.44 -5.53 9.42
N LYS A 181 23.72 -6.82 9.19
CA LYS A 181 22.73 -7.81 8.71
C LYS A 181 21.50 -7.95 9.61
N SER A 182 21.63 -7.63 10.90
CA SER A 182 20.55 -7.70 11.89
C SER A 182 19.52 -6.57 11.78
N VAL A 183 19.81 -5.51 11.01
CA VAL A 183 18.88 -4.38 10.80
C VAL A 183 18.40 -4.27 9.37
N VAL A 184 18.82 -5.18 8.48
CA VAL A 184 18.28 -5.27 7.12
C VAL A 184 16.82 -5.69 7.20
N GLN A 185 15.93 -4.87 6.65
CA GLN A 185 14.51 -5.16 6.55
C GLN A 185 14.18 -5.71 5.16
N TRP A 186 13.46 -6.81 5.14
CA TRP A 186 12.87 -7.36 3.92
C TRP A 186 11.38 -7.07 3.90
N ARG A 187 10.91 -6.61 2.75
CA ARG A 187 9.52 -6.35 2.43
C ARG A 187 9.04 -7.50 1.59
N ILE A 188 7.97 -8.14 2.02
CA ILE A 188 7.45 -9.32 1.35
C ILE A 188 6.04 -8.99 0.91
N GLN A 189 5.72 -9.32 -0.33
CA GLN A 189 4.35 -9.31 -0.83
C GLN A 189 3.98 -10.71 -1.29
N ASP A 190 2.74 -11.10 -1.00
CA ASP A 190 2.19 -12.35 -1.52
C ASP A 190 2.08 -12.24 -3.05
N PRO A 191 2.75 -13.11 -3.82
CA PRO A 191 2.63 -13.12 -5.28
C PRO A 191 1.20 -13.37 -5.78
N ASN A 192 0.32 -13.95 -4.97
CA ASN A 192 -1.06 -14.26 -5.31
C ASN A 192 -2.07 -13.37 -4.56
N GLN A 193 -1.66 -12.16 -4.15
CA GLN A 193 -2.59 -11.22 -3.53
C GLN A 193 -3.75 -10.85 -4.47
N ASP A 194 -4.97 -10.88 -3.94
CA ASP A 194 -6.18 -10.45 -4.64
C ASP A 194 -6.44 -8.96 -4.40
N THR A 195 -7.14 -8.32 -5.35
CA THR A 195 -7.48 -6.89 -5.22
C THR A 195 -8.46 -6.67 -4.06
N PRO A 196 -8.17 -5.74 -3.11
CA PRO A 196 -9.08 -5.48 -2.00
C PRO A 196 -10.47 -5.01 -2.47
N ILE A 197 -11.51 -5.60 -1.89
CA ILE A 197 -12.91 -5.43 -2.32
C ILE A 197 -13.79 -4.83 -1.20
N VAL A 198 -14.64 -3.88 -1.56
CA VAL A 198 -15.63 -3.25 -0.68
C VAL A 198 -17.04 -3.44 -1.25
N HIS A 199 -17.90 -4.04 -0.44
CA HIS A 199 -19.33 -4.15 -0.71
C HIS A 199 -20.06 -3.01 -0.02
N GLN A 200 -20.76 -2.15 -0.76
CA GLN A 200 -21.52 -1.04 -0.19
C GLN A 200 -23.01 -1.26 -0.38
N PHE A 201 -23.77 -1.15 0.72
CA PHE A 201 -25.22 -1.19 0.71
C PHE A 201 -25.79 0.14 1.21
N SER A 202 -26.88 0.59 0.59
CA SER A 202 -27.66 1.73 1.07
C SER A 202 -29.15 1.46 0.94
N PHE A 203 -29.91 1.90 1.92
CA PHE A 203 -31.38 1.87 1.90
C PHE A 203 -31.92 3.10 2.63
N GLY A 204 -32.99 3.69 2.10
CA GLY A 204 -33.59 4.88 2.68
C GLY A 204 -34.97 5.23 2.16
N PRO A 205 -35.94 5.50 3.04
CA PRO A 205 -37.20 6.12 2.65
C PRO A 205 -37.06 7.64 2.50
N GLU A 206 -37.84 8.19 1.59
CA GLU A 206 -38.07 9.61 1.36
C GLU A 206 -39.58 9.87 1.49
N ILE A 207 -39.98 10.72 2.42
CA ILE A 207 -41.38 10.96 2.78
C ILE A 207 -41.68 12.46 2.68
N GLN A 208 -42.68 12.82 1.86
CA GLN A 208 -43.21 14.18 1.80
C GLN A 208 -44.25 14.43 2.91
N LEU A 209 -43.99 15.42 3.74
CA LEU A 209 -44.87 15.92 4.78
C LEU A 209 -45.66 17.17 4.29
N PRO A 210 -46.73 17.58 5.00
CA PRO A 210 -47.39 18.86 4.75
C PRO A 210 -46.43 20.05 4.78
N GLY A 211 -46.79 21.15 4.12
CA GLY A 211 -45.97 22.38 4.11
C GLY A 211 -44.68 22.26 3.31
N ASN A 212 -44.70 21.53 2.18
CA ASN A 212 -43.56 21.35 1.28
C ASN A 212 -42.28 20.82 1.95
N THR A 213 -42.42 20.04 3.02
CA THR A 213 -41.29 19.48 3.78
C THR A 213 -41.03 18.03 3.38
N VAL A 214 -39.77 17.62 3.29
CA VAL A 214 -39.37 16.23 2.96
C VAL A 214 -38.43 15.71 4.04
N VAL A 215 -38.68 14.49 4.51
CA VAL A 215 -37.79 13.78 5.45
C VAL A 215 -37.16 12.59 4.73
N CYS A 216 -35.84 12.45 4.85
CA CYS A 216 -35.11 11.30 4.37
C CYS A 216 -34.31 10.64 5.51
N SER A 217 -34.22 9.32 5.48
CA SER A 217 -33.29 8.55 6.32
C SER A 217 -32.46 7.64 5.43
N ARG A 218 -31.20 7.39 5.78
CA ARG A 218 -30.30 6.50 5.03
C ARG A 218 -29.51 5.63 5.98
N VAL A 219 -29.62 4.33 5.81
CA VAL A 219 -28.73 3.35 6.44
C VAL A 219 -27.65 2.97 5.41
N ARG A 220 -26.39 3.13 5.80
CA ARG A 220 -25.22 2.66 5.03
C ARG A 220 -24.54 1.56 5.83
N ARG A 221 -24.28 0.43 5.20
CA ARG A 221 -23.52 -0.67 5.80
C ARG A 221 -22.36 -1.03 4.88
N GLU A 222 -21.18 -1.03 5.47
CA GLU A 222 -19.97 -1.66 4.93
C GLU A 222 -19.79 -2.95 5.72
N PRO A 223 -19.77 -4.14 5.08
CA PRO A 223 -19.42 -5.37 5.77
C PRO A 223 -17.96 -5.29 6.20
N ASN A 224 -17.66 -5.87 7.37
CA ASN A 224 -16.30 -5.96 7.90
C ASN A 224 -15.42 -6.73 6.90
N PRO A 225 -14.18 -6.29 6.62
CA PRO A 225 -13.26 -7.08 5.80
C PRO A 225 -13.06 -8.44 6.47
N ALA A 226 -13.48 -9.51 5.79
CA ALA A 226 -13.17 -10.86 6.21
C ALA A 226 -11.73 -11.12 5.79
N TRP A 227 -10.79 -11.01 6.72
CA TRP A 227 -9.43 -11.49 6.50
C TRP A 227 -9.50 -13.01 6.24
N PRO A 228 -8.83 -13.53 5.20
CA PRO A 228 -8.68 -14.98 5.07
C PRO A 228 -8.00 -15.54 6.34
N PRO A 229 -8.34 -16.77 6.76
CA PRO A 229 -7.65 -17.40 7.87
C PRO A 229 -6.16 -17.50 7.55
N ALA A 230 -5.32 -17.02 8.47
CA ALA A 230 -3.88 -17.21 8.38
C ALA A 230 -3.60 -18.73 8.30
N ALA A 231 -2.91 -19.14 7.25
CA ALA A 231 -2.39 -20.49 7.08
C ALA A 231 -1.15 -20.72 7.96
#